data_AF-X0X396-F1
#
_entry.id   AF-X0X396-F1
#
_cell.length_a   1.000
_cell.length_b   1.000
_cell.length_c   1.000
_cell.angle_alpha   90.00
_cell.angle_beta   90.00
_cell.angle_gamma   90.00
#
_symmetry.space_group_name_H-M   'P 1'
#
loop_
_entity.id
_entity.type
_entity.pdbx_description
1 polymer ?
#
loop_
_entity_poly.entity_id
_entity_poly.type
_entity_poly.pdbx_seq_one_letter_code
_entity_poly.pdbx_strand_id
1 'polypeptide(L)'
;MLSAQAFNAFLKTLEEPPAHAVFILATTEKHKIIPTILSRCQIFDFSRIKIQDIVYFLKQIADSESIKYQDDALDMIAKKADG
;
A
#
# COMPACT_ATOMS: atom_id res chain seq x y z
N MET A 1 12.82 -2.52 9.92
CA MET A 1 11.70 -2.26 10.86
C MET A 1 12.19 -1.36 11.97
N LEU A 2 11.32 -0.49 12.52
CA LEU A 2 11.66 0.32 13.69
C LEU A 2 12.05 -0.59 14.85
N SER A 3 13.02 -0.17 15.65
CA SER A 3 13.38 -0.87 16.88
C SER A 3 12.22 -0.77 17.88
N ALA A 4 12.17 -1.71 18.83
CA ALA A 4 11.17 -1.68 19.90
C ALA A 4 11.20 -0.35 20.69
N GLN A 5 12.41 0.20 20.91
CA GLN A 5 12.60 1.49 21.57
C GLN A 5 11.99 2.65 20.76
N ALA A 6 12.17 2.65 19.44
CA ALA A 6 11.60 3.67 18.57
C ALA A 6 10.06 3.60 18.54
N PHE A 7 9.48 2.40 18.58
CA PHE A 7 8.02 2.25 18.66
C PHE A 7 7.44 2.80 19.96
N ASN A 8 8.07 2.57 21.10
CA ASN A 8 7.61 3.10 22.38
C ASN A 8 7.69 4.63 22.45
N ALA A 9 8.75 5.22 21.90
CA ALA A 9 8.86 6.68 21.80
C ALA A 9 7.77 7.27 20.89
N PHE A 10 7.44 6.57 19.80
CA PHE A 10 6.41 7.00 18.85
C PHE A 10 4.99 6.93 19.40
N LEU A 11 4.68 5.96 20.28
CA LEU A 11 3.34 5.79 20.87
C LEU A 11 2.81 7.04 21.56
N LYS A 12 3.66 7.75 22.31
CA LYS A 12 3.25 8.99 23.00
C LYS A 12 2.79 10.05 22.01
N THR A 13 3.52 10.21 20.90
CA THR A 13 3.17 11.16 19.84
C THR A 13 1.94 10.71 19.05
N LEU A 14 1.69 9.40 18.96
CA LEU A 14 0.48 8.87 18.30
C LEU A 14 -0.78 9.07 19.15
N GLU A 15 -0.65 9.00 20.48
CA GLU A 15 -1.74 9.27 21.43
C GLU A 15 -2.07 10.76 21.56
N GLU A 16 -1.05 11.60 21.55
CA GLU A 16 -1.17 13.06 21.66
C GLU A 16 -0.54 13.72 20.42
N PRO A 17 -1.13 13.54 19.22
CA PRO A 17 -0.55 14.07 18.00
C PRO A 17 -0.56 15.60 18.00
N PRO A 18 0.51 16.24 17.50
CA PRO A 18 0.49 17.67 17.25
C PRO A 18 -0.68 18.03 16.31
N ALA A 19 -1.39 19.12 16.59
CA ALA A 19 -2.59 19.51 15.84
C ALA A 19 -2.35 19.72 14.32
N HIS A 20 -1.10 19.91 13.90
CA HIS A 20 -0.71 20.11 12.51
C HIS A 20 -0.19 18.82 11.83
N ALA A 21 -0.12 17.70 12.54
CA ALA A 21 0.51 16.48 12.07
C ALA A 21 -0.54 15.40 11.76
N VAL A 22 -0.33 14.70 10.65
CA VAL A 22 -1.09 13.49 10.28
C VAL A 22 -0.09 12.36 10.06
N PHE A 23 -0.32 11.21 10.70
CA PHE A 23 0.54 10.04 10.56
C PHE A 23 -0.06 9.05 9.57
N ILE A 24 0.71 8.68 8.56
CA ILE A 24 0.39 7.60 7.62
C ILE A 24 1.44 6.51 7.78
N LEU A 25 1.02 5.34 8.27
CA LEU A 25 1.89 4.19 8.49
C LEU A 25 1.65 3.17 7.38
N ALA A 26 2.71 2.79 6.66
CA ALA A 26 2.67 1.76 5.63
C ALA A 26 3.59 0.59 6.03
N THR A 27 3.07 -0.64 5.95
CA THR A 27 3.82 -1.88 6.21
C THR A 27 3.31 -3.02 5.35
N THR A 28 4.22 -3.86 4.87
CA THR A 28 3.89 -5.14 4.21
C THR A 28 3.78 -6.29 5.23
N GLU A 29 4.15 -6.05 6.49
CA GLU A 29 4.21 -7.05 7.56
C GLU A 29 3.37 -6.59 8.77
N LYS A 30 2.05 -6.41 8.58
CA LYS A 30 1.11 -5.93 9.61
C LYS A 30 1.21 -6.69 10.94
N HIS A 31 1.45 -8.00 10.88
CA HIS A 31 1.56 -8.88 12.04
C HIS A 31 2.77 -8.57 12.96
N LYS A 32 3.78 -7.86 12.46
CA LYS A 32 4.94 -7.42 13.27
C LYS A 32 4.70 -6.08 13.96
N ILE A 33 3.61 -5.39 13.65
CA ILE A 33 3.24 -4.15 14.34
C ILE A 33 2.60 -4.51 15.68
N ILE A 34 3.04 -3.83 16.73
CA ILE A 34 2.53 -4.05 18.09
C ILE A 34 1.04 -3.67 18.17
N PRO A 35 0.20 -4.44 18.91
CA PRO A 35 -1.24 -4.20 19.00
C PRO A 35 -1.63 -2.79 19.48
N THR A 36 -0.79 -2.15 20.30
CA THR A 36 -1.04 -0.80 20.83
C THR A 36 -1.01 0.29 19.75
N ILE A 37 -0.21 0.14 18.70
CA ILE A 37 -0.26 1.05 17.54
C ILE A 37 -1.51 0.79 16.73
N LEU A 38 -1.81 -0.49 16.47
CA LEU A 38 -2.97 -0.89 15.67
C LEU A 38 -4.29 -0.39 16.29
N SER A 39 -4.40 -0.36 17.62
CA SER A 39 -5.60 0.12 18.31
C SER A 39 -5.80 1.65 18.25
N ARG A 40 -4.81 2.41 17.79
CA ARG A 40 -4.82 3.89 17.72
C ARG A 40 -4.84 4.41 16.28
N CYS A 41 -4.83 3.51 15.29
CA CYS A 41 -4.81 3.85 13.88
C CYS A 41 -6.09 3.36 13.19
N GLN A 42 -6.56 4.14 12.21
CA GLN A 42 -7.47 3.60 11.21
C GLN A 42 -6.70 2.62 10.33
N ILE A 43 -7.18 1.39 10.24
CA ILE A 43 -6.53 0.34 9.47
C ILE A 43 -7.17 0.27 8.10
N PHE A 44 -6.33 0.36 7.07
CA PHE A 44 -6.69 0.10 5.67
C PHE A 44 -5.85 -1.07 5.17
N ASP A 45 -6.51 -2.21 4.95
CA ASP A 45 -5.87 -3.38 4.36
C ASP A 45 -6.03 -3.32 2.84
N PHE A 46 -4.90 -3.29 2.13
CA PHE A 46 -4.87 -3.35 0.67
C PHE A 46 -4.74 -4.81 0.23
N SER A 47 -5.73 -5.29 -0.53
CA SER A 47 -5.62 -6.56 -1.22
C SER A 47 -4.83 -6.40 -2.52
N ARG A 48 -4.23 -7.50 -2.97
CA ARG A 48 -3.65 -7.62 -4.32
C ARG A 48 -4.62 -7.14 -5.39
N ILE A 49 -4.10 -6.45 -6.41
CA ILE A 49 -4.92 -5.94 -7.51
C ILE A 49 -5.38 -7.13 -8.36
N LYS A 50 -6.63 -7.15 -8.80
CA LYS A 50 -7.11 -8.22 -9.68
C LYS A 50 -6.45 -8.06 -11.04
N ILE A 51 -6.17 -9.18 -11.72
CA ILE A 51 -5.57 -9.20 -13.06
C ILE A 51 -6.35 -8.28 -14.03
N GLN A 52 -7.68 -8.33 -13.99
CA GLN A 52 -8.53 -7.51 -14.86
C GLN A 52 -8.34 -6.00 -14.62
N ASP A 53 -8.16 -5.60 -13.36
CA ASP A 53 -7.92 -4.20 -13.00
C ASP A 53 -6.53 -3.76 -13.47
N ILE A 54 -5.50 -4.62 -13.33
CA ILE A 54 -4.16 -4.35 -13.85
C ILE A 54 -4.20 -4.16 -15.37
N VAL A 55 -4.85 -5.05 -16.10
CA VAL A 55 -4.98 -4.95 -17.57
C VAL A 55 -5.70 -3.66 -17.95
N TYR A 56 -6.78 -3.32 -17.26
CA TYR A 56 -7.51 -2.07 -17.49
C TYR A 56 -6.61 -0.85 -17.30
N PHE A 57 -5.84 -0.77 -16.21
CA PHE A 57 -4.92 0.34 -15.98
C PHE A 57 -3.78 0.38 -16.99
N LEU A 58 -3.23 -0.77 -17.39
CA LEU A 58 -2.19 -0.84 -18.42
C LEU A 58 -2.70 -0.32 -19.77
N LYS A 59 -3.94 -0.65 -20.16
CA LYS A 59 -4.56 -0.08 -21.38
C LYS A 59 -4.66 1.43 -21.29
N GLN A 60 -5.19 1.96 -20.18
CA GLN A 60 -5.33 3.40 -19.98
C GLN A 60 -3.98 4.14 -20.08
N ILE A 61 -2.93 3.59 -19.47
CA ILE A 61 -1.58 4.17 -19.53
C ILE A 61 -1.05 4.11 -20.97
N ALA A 62 -1.12 2.95 -21.63
CA ALA A 62 -0.61 2.78 -22.98
C ALA A 62 -1.33 3.68 -24.00
N ASP A 63 -2.66 3.83 -23.85
CA ASP A 63 -3.44 4.76 -24.66
C ASP A 63 -2.99 6.22 -24.44
N SER A 64 -2.78 6.62 -23.17
CA SER A 64 -2.32 7.97 -22.82
C SER A 64 -0.90 8.27 -23.32
N GLU A 65 -0.04 7.26 -23.39
CA GLU A 65 1.33 7.36 -23.87
C GLU A 65 1.45 7.08 -25.38
N SER A 66 0.33 6.82 -26.07
CA SER A 66 0.31 6.45 -27.49
C SER A 66 1.17 5.22 -27.84
N ILE A 67 1.24 4.26 -26.92
CA ILE A 67 1.94 2.99 -27.06
C ILE A 67 0.98 1.95 -27.65
N LYS A 68 1.39 1.28 -28.73
CA LYS A 68 0.64 0.16 -29.29
C LYS A 68 0.85 -1.09 -28.44
N TYR A 69 -0.24 -1.82 -28.18
CA TYR A 69 -0.21 -3.07 -27.43
C TYR A 69 -1.10 -4.14 -28.08
N GLN A 70 -0.90 -5.37 -27.62
CA GLN A 70 -1.80 -6.50 -27.85
C GLN A 70 -2.43 -6.87 -26.51
N ASP A 71 -3.73 -7.18 -26.51
CA ASP A 71 -4.46 -7.53 -25.29
C ASP A 71 -3.82 -8.72 -24.55
N ASP A 72 -3.42 -9.76 -25.29
CA ASP A 72 -2.76 -10.94 -24.73
C ASP A 72 -1.41 -10.61 -24.04
N ALA A 73 -0.70 -9.58 -24.53
CA ALA A 73 0.57 -9.15 -23.93
C ALA A 73 0.32 -8.46 -22.58
N LEU A 74 -0.72 -7.64 -22.47
CA LEU A 74 -1.09 -6.99 -21.22
C LEU A 74 -1.58 -8.02 -20.19
N ASP A 75 -2.36 -9.00 -20.62
CA ASP A 75 -2.78 -10.14 -19.79
C ASP A 75 -1.58 -10.92 -19.24
N MET A 76 -0.56 -11.15 -20.06
CA MET A 76 0.66 -11.84 -19.64
C MET A 76 1.45 -11.03 -18.61
N ILE A 77 1.56 -9.72 -18.80
CA ILE A 77 2.20 -8.81 -17.83
C ILE A 77 1.43 -8.82 -16.51
N ALA A 78 0.11 -8.68 -16.56
CA ALA A 78 -0.74 -8.66 -15.37
C ALA A 78 -0.66 -9.96 -14.57
N LYS A 79 -0.61 -11.12 -15.23
CA LYS A 79 -0.40 -12.42 -14.57
C LYS A 79 0.99 -12.53 -13.91
N LYS A 80 2.01 -11.93 -14.51
CA LYS A 80 3.39 -11.90 -13.99
C LYS A 80 3.59 -10.91 -12.86
N ALA A 81 2.75 -9.89 -12.74
CA ALA A 81 2.85 -8.84 -11.72
C ALA A 81 2.52 -9.32 -10.29
N ASP A 82 1.88 -10.49 -10.14
CA ASP A 82 1.49 -11.11 -8.85
C ASP A 82 0.57 -10.25 -7.96
N GLY A 83 -0.15 -9.30 -8.57
CA GLY A 83 -1.25 -8.55 -7.94
C GLY A 83 -0.82 -7.34 -7.13
#